data_AF-A0A5M6I3C2-F1
#
_entry.id   AF-A0A5M6I3C2-F1
#
_cell.length_a   1.000
_cell.length_b   1.000
_cell.length_c   1.000
_cell.angle_alpha   90.00
_cell.angle_beta   90.00
_cell.angle_gamma   90.00
#
_symmetry.space_group_name_H-M   'P 1'
#
loop_
_entity.id
_entity.type
_entity.pdbx_description
1 polymer ?
#
loop_
_entity_poly.entity_id
_entity_poly.type
_entity_poly.pdbx_seq_one_letter_code
_entity_poly.pdbx_strand_id
1 'polypeptide(L)'
;MIRFHPIATTLVASVLGVLTLGDVPAHAATLPPIKAASGNQVPACVTPTRLTSFLKSRHRDIDPRLETVAAHYEQHGRALGVRWDYAFFQMIVETNWLRFHQASGRPGLVSPDQNNFAGIGATGRGHSGEAFNDVSTGVLAHLQHISMYAGETVDNPVAVRTRLVQGWGEIPGWAHRLNRPVTYTDLTRKWSPHDRGYSDDIAAVADQFFANFCEVRFAENEPAPSRLSPDPTPTGSTRTSLFRKLMF
;
A
#
# COMPACT_ATOMS: atom_id res chain seq x y z
N MET A 1 -66.51 -50.11 28.42
CA MET A 1 -65.93 -48.75 28.56
C MET A 1 -64.44 -48.93 28.29
N ILE A 2 -63.80 -48.41 27.25
CA ILE A 2 -63.77 -47.06 26.68
C ILE A 2 -63.45 -47.20 25.17
N ARG A 3 -64.14 -46.43 24.31
CA ARG A 3 -63.88 -46.33 22.87
C ARG A 3 -62.69 -45.38 22.64
N PHE A 4 -61.75 -45.75 21.79
CA PHE A 4 -60.75 -44.82 21.26
C PHE A 4 -60.98 -44.61 19.76
N HIS A 5 -61.17 -43.34 19.38
CA HIS A 5 -61.27 -42.87 17.99
C HIS A 5 -59.86 -42.63 17.43
N PRO A 6 -59.62 -42.86 16.13
CA PRO A 6 -58.38 -42.43 15.49
C PRO A 6 -58.47 -40.94 15.13
N ILE A 7 -57.47 -40.16 15.54
CA ILE A 7 -57.25 -38.78 15.07
C ILE A 7 -56.41 -38.87 13.80
N ALA A 8 -56.95 -38.38 12.68
CA ALA A 8 -56.22 -38.24 11.43
C ALA A 8 -55.34 -36.99 11.49
N THR A 9 -54.02 -37.18 11.43
CA THR A 9 -53.05 -36.07 11.36
C THR A 9 -52.77 -35.73 9.91
N THR A 10 -53.29 -34.60 9.43
CA THR A 10 -52.98 -34.05 8.11
C THR A 10 -51.61 -33.38 8.15
N LEU A 11 -50.65 -33.92 7.40
CA LEU A 11 -49.29 -33.39 7.29
C LEU A 11 -49.26 -32.31 6.21
N VAL A 12 -49.19 -31.03 6.61
CA VAL A 12 -48.97 -29.91 5.69
C VAL A 12 -47.47 -29.84 5.41
N ALA A 13 -47.07 -30.21 4.19
CA ALA A 13 -45.69 -30.07 3.74
C ALA A 13 -45.42 -28.60 3.33
N SER A 14 -44.74 -27.85 4.20
CA SER A 14 -44.21 -26.53 3.86
C SER A 14 -42.93 -26.69 3.04
N VAL A 15 -43.01 -26.41 1.73
CA VAL A 15 -41.83 -26.32 0.87
C VAL A 15 -41.11 -25.01 1.17
N LEU A 16 -40.07 -25.05 2.02
CA LEU A 16 -39.09 -23.97 2.09
C LEU A 16 -38.28 -23.99 0.79
N GLY A 17 -38.56 -23.05 -0.11
CA GLY A 17 -37.69 -22.76 -1.24
C GLY A 17 -36.39 -22.14 -0.72
N VAL A 18 -35.32 -22.94 -0.67
CA VAL A 18 -33.96 -22.45 -0.45
C VAL A 18 -33.54 -21.71 -1.72
N LEU A 19 -33.58 -20.37 -1.67
CA LEU A 19 -32.93 -19.52 -2.66
C LEU A 19 -31.42 -19.69 -2.50
N THR A 20 -30.81 -20.51 -3.34
CA THR A 20 -29.36 -20.54 -3.50
C THR A 20 -28.96 -19.25 -4.22
N LEU A 21 -28.50 -18.26 -3.45
CA LEU A 21 -27.70 -17.17 -4.01
C LEU A 21 -26.47 -17.83 -4.67
N GLY A 22 -26.44 -17.84 -6.00
CA GLY A 22 -25.28 -18.34 -6.73
C GLY A 22 -24.06 -17.50 -6.36
N ASP A 23 -22.98 -18.16 -5.94
CA ASP A 23 -21.67 -17.53 -5.79
C ASP A 23 -21.23 -16.98 -7.14
N VAL A 24 -21.41 -15.68 -7.34
CA VAL A 24 -20.74 -14.98 -8.43
C VAL A 24 -19.25 -15.02 -8.07
N PRO A 25 -18.38 -15.55 -8.94
CA PRO A 25 -16.94 -15.53 -8.66
C PRO A 25 -16.52 -14.08 -8.45
N ALA A 26 -16.01 -13.78 -7.25
CA ALA A 26 -15.45 -12.47 -6.95
C ALA A 26 -14.25 -12.26 -7.89
N HIS A 27 -14.42 -11.42 -8.91
CA HIS A 27 -13.30 -10.96 -9.71
C HIS A 27 -12.46 -10.04 -8.83
N ALA A 28 -11.17 -10.33 -8.71
CA ALA A 28 -10.20 -9.48 -8.03
C ALA A 28 -10.32 -8.03 -8.52
N ALA A 29 -10.27 -7.09 -7.59
CA ALA A 29 -10.44 -5.67 -7.84
C ALA A 29 -9.47 -5.18 -8.93
N THR A 30 -10.02 -4.43 -9.88
CA THR A 30 -9.22 -3.81 -10.95
C THR A 30 -8.74 -2.45 -10.47
N LEU A 31 -7.45 -2.37 -10.14
CA LEU A 31 -6.74 -1.19 -9.70
C LEU A 31 -6.14 -0.44 -10.90
N PRO A 32 -5.89 0.88 -10.80
CA PRO A 32 -5.44 1.68 -11.95
C PRO A 32 -4.00 1.35 -12.40
N PRO A 33 -3.60 1.84 -13.59
CA PRO A 33 -2.20 1.86 -14.02
C PRO A 33 -1.28 2.54 -13.00
N ILE A 34 -0.05 2.03 -12.84
CA ILE A 34 0.97 2.56 -11.92
C ILE A 34 1.39 3.97 -12.33
N LYS A 35 1.56 4.22 -13.63
CA LYS A 35 2.02 5.53 -14.13
C LYS A 35 0.86 6.51 -14.23
N ALA A 36 1.08 7.72 -13.72
CA ALA A 36 0.13 8.80 -13.87
C ALA A 36 0.12 9.29 -15.34
N ALA A 37 -1.07 9.58 -15.87
CA ALA A 37 -1.29 10.08 -17.23
C ALA A 37 -2.57 10.93 -17.29
N SER A 38 -2.85 11.62 -18.41
CA SER A 38 -4.01 12.53 -18.52
C SER A 38 -5.37 11.90 -18.19
N GLY A 39 -5.56 10.60 -18.39
CA GLY A 39 -6.78 9.86 -18.02
C GLY A 39 -6.62 8.99 -16.76
N ASN A 40 -5.50 9.12 -16.07
CA ASN A 40 -5.10 8.34 -14.91
C ASN A 40 -4.29 9.25 -13.98
N GLN A 41 -4.87 10.36 -13.53
CA GLN A 41 -4.24 11.27 -12.59
C GLN A 41 -4.63 10.92 -11.17
N VAL A 42 -3.80 11.34 -10.21
CA VAL A 42 -4.23 11.35 -8.80
C VAL A 42 -5.34 12.41 -8.65
N PRO A 43 -6.54 12.06 -8.15
CA PRO A 43 -7.63 13.00 -8.00
C PRO A 43 -7.26 14.20 -7.11
N ALA A 44 -7.77 15.39 -7.42
CA ALA A 44 -7.44 16.62 -6.68
C ALA A 44 -7.83 16.59 -5.20
N CYS A 45 -8.82 15.76 -4.85
CA CYS A 45 -9.26 15.52 -3.48
C CYS A 45 -8.23 14.71 -2.64
N VAL A 46 -7.23 14.09 -3.27
CA VAL A 46 -6.19 13.32 -2.58
C VAL A 46 -5.09 14.29 -2.18
N THR A 47 -5.18 14.83 -0.98
CA THR A 47 -4.19 15.73 -0.40
C THR A 47 -3.45 15.05 0.75
N PRO A 48 -2.20 15.44 1.07
CA PRO A 48 -1.48 14.93 2.24
C PRO A 48 -2.29 15.09 3.53
N THR A 49 -2.95 16.24 3.72
CA THR A 49 -3.79 16.51 4.89
C THR A 49 -4.88 15.45 5.05
N ARG A 50 -5.64 15.18 3.99
CA ARG A 50 -6.75 14.22 4.03
C ARG A 50 -6.28 12.79 4.22
N LEU A 51 -5.17 12.42 3.59
CA LEU A 51 -4.56 11.11 3.78
C LEU A 51 -4.03 10.93 5.21
N THR A 52 -3.46 11.96 5.82
CA THR A 52 -3.06 11.95 7.23
C THR A 52 -4.27 11.87 8.15
N SER A 53 -5.36 12.60 7.87
CA SER A 53 -6.63 12.46 8.59
C SER A 53 -7.22 11.05 8.46
N PHE A 54 -7.13 10.46 7.27
CA PHE A 54 -7.58 9.10 7.01
C PHE A 54 -6.78 8.08 7.82
N LEU A 55 -5.45 8.17 7.83
CA LEU A 55 -4.59 7.35 8.70
C LEU A 55 -4.99 7.46 10.17
N LYS A 56 -5.16 8.69 10.66
CA LYS A 56 -5.53 8.99 12.04
C LYS A 56 -6.93 8.51 12.43
N SER A 57 -7.83 8.31 11.47
CA SER A 57 -9.15 7.74 11.74
C SER A 57 -9.10 6.32 12.30
N ARG A 58 -8.04 5.56 11.96
CA ARG A 58 -7.83 4.16 12.36
C ARG A 58 -6.66 3.97 13.32
N HIS A 59 -5.66 4.84 13.28
CA HIS A 59 -4.49 4.81 14.16
C HIS A 59 -4.25 6.21 14.70
N ARG A 60 -4.82 6.52 15.86
CA ARG A 60 -4.78 7.88 16.44
C ARG A 60 -3.38 8.27 16.94
N ASP A 61 -2.66 7.30 17.49
CA ASP A 61 -1.38 7.50 18.18
C ASP A 61 -0.18 7.20 17.26
N ILE A 62 -0.21 7.73 16.04
CA ILE A 62 0.91 7.61 15.09
C ILE A 62 2.12 8.37 15.62
N ASP A 63 3.32 7.79 15.49
CA ASP A 63 4.58 8.49 15.76
C ASP A 63 4.61 9.82 14.97
N PRO A 64 4.83 10.98 15.62
CA PRO A 64 4.88 12.28 14.95
C PRO A 64 5.75 12.31 13.69
N ARG A 65 6.86 11.54 13.67
CA ARG A 65 7.75 11.42 12.52
C ARG A 65 7.04 10.85 11.29
N LEU A 66 6.10 9.93 11.48
CA LEU A 66 5.36 9.26 10.41
C LEU A 66 4.18 10.08 9.89
N GLU A 67 3.81 11.19 10.54
CA GLU A 67 2.70 12.04 10.07
C GLU A 67 2.99 12.72 8.73
N THR A 68 4.26 12.87 8.36
CA THR A 68 4.70 13.45 7.08
C THR A 68 4.67 12.46 5.92
N VAL A 69 4.37 11.19 6.16
CA VAL A 69 4.46 10.12 5.16
C VAL A 69 3.63 10.44 3.91
N ALA A 70 2.40 10.95 4.07
CA ALA A 70 1.52 11.30 2.95
C ALA A 70 2.12 12.41 2.06
N ALA A 71 2.78 13.40 2.66
CA ALA A 71 3.42 14.49 1.94
C ALA A 71 4.63 13.98 1.13
N HIS A 72 5.39 13.03 1.67
CA HIS A 72 6.48 12.39 0.93
C HIS A 72 5.98 11.51 -0.23
N TYR A 73 4.84 10.83 -0.08
CA TYR A 73 4.25 10.07 -1.19
C TYR A 73 3.81 11.00 -2.32
N GLU A 74 3.19 12.13 -1.99
CA GLU A 74 2.86 13.14 -3.00
C GLU A 74 4.11 13.69 -3.70
N GLN A 75 5.09 14.15 -2.92
CA GLN A 75 6.30 14.78 -3.46
C GLN A 75 7.06 13.85 -4.42
N HIS A 76 7.45 12.66 -3.93
CA HIS A 76 8.22 11.70 -4.73
C HIS A 76 7.37 11.08 -5.83
N GLY A 77 6.09 10.85 -5.56
CA GLY A 77 5.15 10.27 -6.50
C GLY A 77 4.94 11.16 -7.73
N ARG A 78 4.77 12.47 -7.52
CA ARG A 78 4.71 13.46 -8.61
C ARG A 78 6.01 13.51 -9.38
N ALA A 79 7.16 13.51 -8.70
CA ALA A 79 8.47 13.54 -9.36
C ALA A 79 8.72 12.30 -10.25
N LEU A 80 8.25 11.13 -9.84
CA LEU A 80 8.39 9.88 -10.59
C LEU A 80 7.25 9.62 -11.60
N GLY A 81 6.23 10.47 -11.63
CA GLY A 81 5.05 10.29 -12.46
C GLY A 81 4.25 9.03 -12.10
N VAL A 82 4.14 8.71 -10.81
CA VAL A 82 3.43 7.54 -10.29
C VAL A 82 2.04 7.95 -9.76
N ARG A 83 1.04 7.06 -9.91
CA ARG A 83 -0.26 7.08 -9.21
C ARG A 83 -0.06 6.80 -7.71
N TRP A 84 0.54 7.78 -7.05
CA TRP A 84 1.10 7.65 -5.71
C TRP A 84 0.05 7.45 -4.62
N ASP A 85 -1.21 7.78 -4.90
CA ASP A 85 -2.36 7.46 -4.05
C ASP A 85 -2.50 5.96 -3.82
N TYR A 86 -2.35 5.15 -4.86
CA TYR A 86 -2.40 3.69 -4.73
C TYR A 86 -1.13 3.11 -4.09
N ALA A 87 0.04 3.73 -4.26
CA ALA A 87 1.22 3.37 -3.47
C ALA A 87 1.02 3.65 -1.97
N PHE A 88 0.33 4.75 -1.64
CA PHE A 88 -0.02 5.07 -0.26
C PHE A 88 -1.04 4.08 0.33
N PHE A 89 -2.06 3.68 -0.44
CA PHE A 89 -3.00 2.65 0.00
C PHE A 89 -2.32 1.29 0.17
N GLN A 90 -1.41 0.93 -0.74
CA GLN A 90 -0.56 -0.25 -0.58
C GLN A 90 0.25 -0.18 0.73
N MET A 91 0.86 0.97 1.04
CA MET A 91 1.58 1.17 2.31
C MET A 91 0.68 0.95 3.53
N ILE A 92 -0.59 1.39 3.50
CA ILE A 92 -1.53 1.14 4.60
C ILE A 92 -1.72 -0.36 4.82
N VAL A 93 -1.85 -1.13 3.74
CA VAL A 93 -1.99 -2.60 3.81
C VAL A 93 -0.70 -3.22 4.36
N GLU A 94 0.45 -2.90 3.78
CA GLU A 94 1.77 -3.44 4.14
C GLU A 94 2.17 -3.17 5.60
N THR A 95 1.83 -1.99 6.10
CA THR A 95 2.22 -1.55 7.45
C THR A 95 1.12 -1.75 8.48
N ASN A 96 -0.06 -2.25 8.07
CA ASN A 96 -1.25 -2.28 8.90
C ASN A 96 -1.52 -0.91 9.55
N TRP A 97 -1.78 0.11 8.73
CA TRP A 97 -2.03 1.49 9.18
C TRP A 97 -0.87 2.09 9.98
N LEU A 98 0.38 1.84 9.57
CA LEU A 98 1.60 2.25 10.28
C LEU A 98 1.75 1.66 11.69
N ARG A 99 1.06 0.56 11.98
CA ARG A 99 1.21 -0.18 13.26
C ARG A 99 2.37 -1.17 13.21
N PHE A 100 2.75 -1.61 12.01
CA PHE A 100 3.79 -2.61 11.76
C PHE A 100 3.54 -3.92 12.51
N HIS A 101 2.27 -4.30 12.67
CA HIS A 101 1.84 -5.50 13.36
C HIS A 101 1.06 -6.41 12.42
N GLN A 102 1.18 -7.72 12.64
CA GLN A 102 0.36 -8.74 12.00
C GLN A 102 -1.09 -8.67 12.52
N ALA A 103 -2.02 -9.30 11.80
CA ALA A 103 -3.41 -9.45 12.24
C ALA A 103 -3.55 -10.14 13.61
N SER A 104 -2.58 -10.99 13.98
CA SER A 104 -2.51 -11.66 15.30
C SER A 104 -2.14 -10.71 16.46
N GLY A 105 -1.79 -9.46 16.17
CA GLY A 105 -1.28 -8.49 17.14
C GLY A 105 0.22 -8.61 17.43
N ARG A 106 0.91 -9.59 16.83
CA ARG A 106 2.37 -9.72 16.92
C ARG A 106 3.08 -8.68 16.05
N PRO A 107 4.34 -8.30 16.37
CA PRO A 107 5.16 -7.50 15.48
C PRO A 107 5.24 -8.10 14.07
N GLY A 108 5.19 -7.23 13.06
CA GLY A 108 5.43 -7.55 11.67
C GLY A 108 6.89 -7.92 11.41
N LEU A 109 7.21 -8.23 10.16
CA LEU A 109 8.59 -8.52 9.76
C LEU A 109 9.49 -7.28 9.79
N VAL A 110 8.89 -6.11 9.61
CA VAL A 110 9.52 -4.80 9.62
C VAL A 110 9.03 -4.02 10.84
N SER A 111 9.90 -3.25 11.49
CA SER A 111 9.56 -2.34 12.58
C SER A 111 9.40 -0.87 12.10
N PRO A 112 8.72 0.00 12.88
CA PRO A 112 8.54 1.41 12.53
C PRO A 112 9.86 2.18 12.32
N ASP A 113 10.93 1.81 13.03
CA ASP A 113 12.24 2.46 12.96
C ASP A 113 12.97 2.19 11.64
N GLN A 114 12.58 1.15 10.91
CA GLN A 114 13.19 0.81 9.63
C GLN A 114 12.75 1.73 8.49
N ASN A 115 11.68 2.52 8.63
CA ASN A 115 11.11 3.34 7.54
C ASN A 115 10.78 2.53 6.27
N ASN A 116 10.59 1.22 6.40
CA ASN A 116 10.35 0.35 5.26
C ASN A 116 8.85 0.10 5.13
N PHE A 117 8.21 0.98 4.37
CA PHE A 117 6.75 1.06 4.23
C PHE A 117 6.12 0.03 3.28
N ALA A 118 6.93 -0.88 2.73
CA ALA A 118 6.51 -1.84 1.72
C ALA A 118 7.15 -3.22 1.87
N GLY A 119 7.72 -3.52 3.03
CA GLY A 119 8.34 -4.83 3.26
C GLY A 119 9.52 -5.15 2.35
N ILE A 120 10.22 -4.14 1.81
CA ILE A 120 11.29 -4.35 0.82
C ILE A 120 12.39 -5.20 1.43
N GLY A 121 12.65 -6.35 0.81
CA GLY A 121 13.66 -7.31 1.25
C GLY A 121 13.27 -8.14 2.48
N ALA A 122 12.05 -7.99 3.01
CA ALA A 122 11.57 -8.81 4.12
C ALA A 122 11.10 -10.18 3.58
N THR A 123 11.79 -11.25 3.95
CA THR A 123 11.44 -12.62 3.52
C THR A 123 10.97 -13.51 4.67
N GLY A 124 11.02 -12.99 5.90
CA GLY A 124 10.96 -13.81 7.09
C GLY A 124 12.25 -14.63 7.29
N ARG A 125 12.23 -15.59 8.23
CA ARG A 125 13.37 -16.47 8.56
C ARG A 125 14.63 -15.72 9.03
N GLY A 126 14.45 -14.63 9.78
CA GLY A 126 15.55 -13.81 10.31
C GLY A 126 15.95 -12.63 9.44
N HIS A 127 15.36 -12.45 8.26
CA HIS A 127 15.55 -11.27 7.41
C HIS A 127 14.39 -10.29 7.58
N SER A 128 14.60 -9.24 8.38
CA SER A 128 13.62 -8.18 8.70
C SER A 128 13.45 -7.12 7.60
N GLY A 129 14.06 -7.34 6.43
CA GLY A 129 14.06 -6.37 5.33
C GLY A 129 15.03 -5.21 5.50
N GLU A 130 15.05 -4.33 4.50
CA GLU A 130 15.91 -3.14 4.50
C GLU A 130 15.43 -2.09 5.51
N ALA A 131 16.33 -1.18 5.87
CA ALA A 131 16.05 -0.03 6.71
C ALA A 131 16.53 1.24 6.01
N PHE A 132 15.78 2.33 6.15
CA PHE A 132 16.05 3.62 5.53
C PHE A 132 16.20 4.71 6.58
N ASN A 133 17.08 5.68 6.32
CA ASN A 133 17.50 6.69 7.29
C ASN A 133 16.35 7.56 7.82
N ASP A 134 15.36 7.84 6.96
CA ASP A 134 14.23 8.70 7.28
C ASP A 134 12.99 8.30 6.48
N VAL A 135 11.85 8.91 6.82
CA VAL A 135 10.55 8.65 6.17
C VAL A 135 10.60 8.98 4.68
N SER A 136 11.22 10.09 4.31
CA SER A 136 11.33 10.51 2.92
C SER A 136 12.05 9.46 2.06
N THR A 137 13.19 8.94 2.55
CA THR A 137 13.99 7.90 1.91
C THR A 137 13.23 6.59 1.83
N GLY A 138 12.52 6.21 2.89
CA GLY A 138 11.67 5.03 2.90
C GLY A 138 10.53 5.07 1.88
N VAL A 139 9.87 6.22 1.76
CA VAL A 139 8.82 6.44 0.77
C VAL A 139 9.39 6.45 -0.66
N LEU A 140 10.54 7.11 -0.86
CA LEU A 140 11.25 7.08 -2.14
C LEU A 140 11.62 5.65 -2.55
N ALA A 141 12.10 4.84 -1.59
CA ALA A 141 12.43 3.44 -1.83
C ALA A 141 11.24 2.63 -2.34
N HIS A 142 10.07 2.82 -1.71
CA HIS A 142 8.83 2.17 -2.14
C HIS A 142 8.43 2.60 -3.56
N LEU A 143 8.39 3.90 -3.83
CA LEU A 143 7.96 4.42 -5.13
C LEU A 143 8.94 4.08 -6.26
N GLN A 144 10.25 4.03 -5.98
CA GLN A 144 11.24 3.53 -6.91
C GLN A 144 11.03 2.04 -7.20
N HIS A 145 10.75 1.22 -6.18
CA HIS A 145 10.46 -0.20 -6.39
C HIS A 145 9.20 -0.38 -7.26
N ILE A 146 8.13 0.37 -6.99
CA ILE A 146 6.92 0.39 -7.82
C ILE A 146 7.22 0.84 -9.26
N SER A 147 8.04 1.88 -9.45
CA SER A 147 8.39 2.39 -10.78
C SER A 147 9.10 1.32 -11.61
N MET A 148 10.01 0.55 -11.01
CA MET A 148 10.63 -0.61 -11.66
C MET A 148 9.60 -1.68 -12.07
N TYR A 149 8.55 -1.92 -11.27
CA TYR A 149 7.43 -2.80 -11.65
C TYR A 149 6.63 -2.27 -12.85
N ALA A 150 6.61 -0.96 -13.07
CA ALA A 150 6.03 -0.36 -14.27
C ALA A 150 6.91 -0.48 -15.51
N GLY A 151 8.09 -1.10 -15.41
CA GLY A 151 9.06 -1.24 -16.50
C GLY A 151 9.98 -0.03 -16.65
N GLU A 152 10.00 0.89 -15.68
CA GLU A 152 10.92 2.02 -15.69
C GLU A 152 12.31 1.58 -15.25
N THR A 153 13.35 2.16 -15.85
CA THR A 153 14.70 2.07 -15.30
C THR A 153 14.83 3.11 -14.20
N VAL A 154 15.16 2.66 -12.99
CA VAL A 154 15.40 3.54 -11.85
C VAL A 154 16.89 3.81 -11.74
N ASP A 155 17.26 5.08 -11.86
CA ASP A 155 18.63 5.54 -11.63
C ASP A 155 18.91 5.65 -10.12
N ASN A 156 20.08 5.15 -9.72
CA ASN A 156 20.55 5.15 -8.33
C ASN A 156 19.45 4.78 -7.29
N PRO A 157 18.81 3.60 -7.39
CA PRO A 157 17.77 3.22 -6.44
C PRO A 157 18.28 3.26 -5.01
N VAL A 158 17.49 3.78 -4.06
CA VAL A 158 17.92 3.87 -2.65
C VAL A 158 17.91 2.52 -1.96
N ALA A 159 16.98 1.62 -2.34
CA ALA A 159 16.96 0.23 -1.86
C ALA A 159 17.92 -0.66 -2.66
N VAL A 160 18.69 -1.48 -1.95
CA VAL A 160 19.56 -2.52 -2.53
C VAL A 160 18.72 -3.51 -3.32
N ARG A 161 17.57 -3.94 -2.78
CA ARG A 161 16.66 -4.87 -3.44
C ARG A 161 16.17 -4.35 -4.78
N THR A 162 15.86 -3.07 -4.91
CA THR A 162 15.46 -2.48 -6.20
C THR A 162 16.59 -2.59 -7.22
N ARG A 163 17.84 -2.30 -6.84
CA ARG A 163 19.00 -2.47 -7.74
C ARG A 163 19.15 -3.92 -8.21
N LEU A 164 19.05 -4.88 -7.28
CA LEU A 164 19.21 -6.30 -7.58
C LEU A 164 18.10 -6.80 -8.51
N VAL A 165 16.83 -6.51 -8.18
CA VAL A 165 15.68 -6.97 -8.97
C VAL A 165 15.66 -6.33 -10.35
N GLN A 166 16.05 -5.06 -10.46
CA GLN A 166 16.24 -4.40 -11.74
C GLN A 166 17.34 -5.08 -12.56
N GLY A 167 18.49 -5.36 -11.93
CA GLY A 167 19.64 -6.00 -12.58
C GLY A 167 19.36 -7.44 -13.05
N TRP A 168 18.48 -8.17 -12.38
CA TRP A 168 18.05 -9.50 -12.84
C TRP A 168 17.17 -9.45 -14.10
N GLY A 169 16.53 -8.31 -14.37
CA GLY A 169 15.72 -8.11 -15.57
C GLY A 169 14.39 -8.88 -15.59
N GLU A 170 14.10 -9.72 -14.60
CA GLU A 170 12.87 -10.51 -14.57
C GLU A 170 11.61 -9.66 -14.46
N ILE A 171 11.61 -8.67 -13.55
CA ILE A 171 10.48 -7.77 -13.35
C ILE A 171 10.34 -6.77 -14.51
N PRO A 172 11.40 -6.02 -14.91
CA PRO A 172 11.29 -5.14 -16.07
C PRO A 172 10.90 -5.90 -17.34
N GLY A 173 11.52 -7.05 -17.60
CA GLY A 173 11.18 -7.88 -18.75
C GLY A 173 9.73 -8.38 -18.73
N TRP A 174 9.21 -8.75 -17.56
CA TRP A 174 7.79 -9.08 -17.41
C TRP A 174 6.89 -7.89 -17.71
N ALA A 175 7.19 -6.71 -17.16
CA ALA A 175 6.42 -5.49 -17.41
C ALA A 175 6.36 -5.14 -18.90
N HIS A 176 7.50 -5.18 -19.61
CA HIS A 176 7.55 -4.91 -21.05
C HIS A 176 6.74 -5.91 -21.88
N ARG A 177 6.69 -7.19 -21.48
CA ARG A 177 5.91 -8.22 -22.20
C ARG A 177 4.40 -8.03 -22.11
N LEU A 178 3.89 -7.26 -21.15
CA LEU A 178 2.44 -7.00 -21.05
C LEU A 178 1.92 -6.13 -22.21
N ASN A 179 2.79 -5.36 -22.88
CA ASN A 179 2.45 -4.49 -24.01
C ASN A 179 1.25 -3.56 -23.74
N ARG A 180 1.09 -3.15 -22.48
CA ARG A 180 0.11 -2.17 -21.99
C ARG A 180 0.62 -1.55 -20.68
N PRO A 181 0.04 -0.44 -20.21
CA PRO A 181 0.37 0.09 -18.88
C PRO A 181 0.17 -0.98 -17.80
N VAL A 182 1.20 -1.18 -16.98
CA VAL A 182 1.15 -2.07 -15.81
C VAL A 182 0.23 -1.47 -14.76
N THR A 183 -0.72 -2.26 -14.25
CA THR A 183 -1.62 -1.81 -13.18
C THR A 183 -1.15 -2.23 -11.81
N TYR A 184 -1.70 -1.58 -10.77
CA TYR A 184 -1.51 -2.06 -9.40
C TYR A 184 -2.05 -3.49 -9.22
N THR A 185 -3.07 -3.93 -9.97
CA THR A 185 -3.50 -5.35 -9.96
C THR A 185 -2.45 -6.28 -10.57
N ASP A 186 -1.74 -5.85 -11.62
CA ASP A 186 -0.61 -6.62 -12.14
C ASP A 186 0.52 -6.69 -11.11
N LEU A 187 0.80 -5.56 -10.47
CA LEU A 187 1.80 -5.46 -9.41
C LEU A 187 1.47 -6.41 -8.27
N THR A 188 0.26 -6.42 -7.72
CA THR A 188 -0.07 -7.27 -6.55
C THR A 188 0.17 -8.75 -6.84
N ARG A 189 -0.23 -9.22 -8.04
CA ARG A 189 0.02 -10.61 -8.49
C ARG A 189 1.48 -10.96 -8.63
N LYS A 190 2.33 -9.98 -8.96
CA LYS A 190 3.77 -10.19 -9.14
C LYS A 190 4.55 -10.01 -7.83
N TRP A 191 4.11 -9.08 -6.99
CA TRP A 191 4.67 -8.72 -5.68
C TRP A 191 4.43 -9.81 -4.64
N SER A 192 3.21 -10.34 -4.58
CA SER A 192 2.81 -11.42 -3.67
C SER A 192 1.99 -12.49 -4.42
N PRO A 193 2.63 -13.39 -5.18
CA PRO A 193 1.92 -14.33 -6.07
C PRO A 193 0.99 -15.32 -5.37
N HIS A 194 1.17 -15.53 -4.07
CA HIS A 194 0.36 -16.44 -3.26
C HIS A 194 -0.79 -15.73 -2.53
N ASP A 195 -0.81 -14.40 -2.54
CA ASP A 195 -1.87 -13.61 -1.93
C ASP A 195 -2.90 -13.22 -2.98
N ARG A 196 -4.03 -13.92 -2.96
CA ARG A 196 -5.13 -13.68 -3.91
C ARG A 196 -6.00 -12.49 -3.53
N GLY A 197 -5.97 -12.04 -2.28
CA GLY A 197 -6.79 -10.93 -1.77
C GLY A 197 -6.10 -9.58 -1.84
N TYR A 198 -4.81 -9.54 -2.16
CA TYR A 198 -4.01 -8.33 -2.03
C TYR A 198 -4.53 -7.12 -2.84
N SER A 199 -5.04 -7.34 -4.06
CA SER A 199 -5.68 -6.24 -4.82
C SER A 199 -6.96 -5.74 -4.17
N ASP A 200 -7.72 -6.64 -3.55
CA ASP A 200 -8.99 -6.34 -2.91
C ASP A 200 -8.77 -5.55 -1.62
N ASP A 201 -7.71 -5.88 -0.86
CA ASP A 201 -7.32 -5.13 0.32
C ASP A 201 -6.93 -3.68 -0.01
N ILE A 202 -6.14 -3.48 -1.08
CA ILE A 202 -5.79 -2.14 -1.56
C ILE A 202 -7.04 -1.39 -2.04
N ALA A 203 -7.92 -2.06 -2.78
CA ALA A 203 -9.18 -1.48 -3.24
C ALA A 203 -10.07 -1.06 -2.06
N ALA A 204 -10.21 -1.91 -1.05
CA ALA A 204 -11.01 -1.63 0.14
C ALA A 204 -10.49 -0.42 0.93
N VAL A 205 -9.17 -0.24 1.01
CA VAL A 205 -8.56 0.97 1.61
C VAL A 205 -8.84 2.20 0.74
N ALA A 206 -8.67 2.09 -0.58
CA ALA A 206 -8.94 3.18 -1.51
C ALA A 206 -10.41 3.62 -1.45
N ASP A 207 -11.35 2.68 -1.49
CA ASP A 207 -12.80 2.95 -1.42
C ASP A 207 -13.18 3.65 -0.12
N GLN A 208 -12.60 3.24 1.02
CA GLN A 208 -12.80 3.91 2.29
C GLN A 208 -12.30 5.36 2.26
N PHE A 209 -11.13 5.63 1.67
CA PHE A 209 -10.64 6.99 1.52
C PHE A 209 -11.57 7.80 0.61
N PHE A 210 -11.92 7.26 -0.57
CA PHE A 210 -12.70 8.00 -1.55
C PHE A 210 -14.12 8.32 -1.06
N ALA A 211 -14.77 7.37 -0.37
CA ALA A 211 -16.11 7.57 0.17
C ALA A 211 -16.16 8.53 1.36
N ASN A 212 -15.10 8.60 2.19
CA ASN A 212 -15.18 9.32 3.47
C ASN A 212 -14.30 10.58 3.54
N PHE A 213 -13.29 10.70 2.70
CA PHE A 213 -12.28 11.78 2.76
C PHE A 213 -12.07 12.50 1.43
N CYS A 214 -12.58 11.97 0.31
CA CYS A 214 -12.53 12.61 -1.00
C CYS A 214 -13.87 13.25 -1.43
N GLU A 215 -14.96 13.07 -0.68
CA GLU A 215 -16.23 13.74 -0.98
C GLU A 215 -16.15 15.27 -0.79
N VAL A 216 -17.01 15.99 -1.50
CA VAL A 216 -17.03 17.46 -1.62
C VAL A 216 -17.10 18.17 -0.26
N ARG A 217 -17.67 17.54 0.77
CA ARG A 217 -17.80 18.10 2.14
C ARG A 217 -16.48 18.50 2.79
N PHE A 218 -15.36 17.87 2.43
CA PHE A 218 -14.03 18.23 2.93
C PHE A 218 -13.29 19.23 2.02
N ALA A 219 -13.78 19.52 0.80
CA ALA A 219 -13.09 20.35 -0.19
C ALA A 219 -13.24 21.85 0.04
N GLU A 220 -14.31 22.28 0.69
CA GLU A 220 -14.58 23.72 0.89
C GLU A 220 -13.74 24.34 2.01
N ASN A 221 -13.06 23.53 2.85
CA ASN A 221 -12.41 24.01 4.08
C ASN A 221 -10.88 23.85 4.11
N GLU A 222 -10.22 23.52 3.00
CA GLU A 222 -8.78 23.22 3.01
C GLU A 222 -7.90 24.43 2.57
N PRO A 223 -6.91 24.86 3.39
CA PRO A 223 -5.89 25.79 2.95
C PRO A 223 -4.96 25.14 1.92
N ALA A 224 -4.36 25.97 1.04
CA ALA A 224 -3.49 25.54 -0.04
C ALA A 224 -2.34 24.61 0.42
N PRO A 225 -1.89 23.66 -0.42
CA PRO A 225 -0.89 22.66 -0.04
C PRO A 225 0.37 23.31 0.53
N SER A 226 0.77 22.85 1.73
CA SER A 226 1.98 23.31 2.40
C SER A 226 3.21 22.83 1.62
N ARG A 227 4.04 23.76 1.19
CA ARG A 227 5.38 23.43 0.70
C ARG A 227 6.15 22.92 1.89
N LEU A 228 6.53 21.64 1.89
CA LEU A 228 7.49 21.10 2.86
C LEU A 228 8.71 22.02 2.85
N SER A 229 9.02 22.62 3.99
CA SER A 229 10.25 23.40 4.13
C SER A 229 11.43 22.45 3.99
N PRO A 230 12.51 22.85 3.30
CA PRO A 230 13.70 22.02 3.24
C PRO A 230 14.20 21.77 4.67
N ASP A 231 14.48 20.49 4.96
CA ASP A 231 15.09 20.06 6.21
C ASP A 231 16.35 20.92 6.48
N PRO A 232 16.61 21.34 7.74
CA PRO A 232 17.80 22.12 8.04
C PRO A 232 19.04 21.34 7.62
N THR A 233 19.88 21.99 6.81
CA THR A 233 21.14 21.47 6.31
C THR A 233 21.95 20.86 7.45
N PRO A 234 22.52 19.65 7.30
CA PRO A 234 23.35 19.08 8.34
C PRO A 234 24.57 19.99 8.51
N THR A 235 24.67 20.61 9.68
CA THR A 235 25.84 21.41 10.07
C THR A 235 27.02 20.46 10.20
N GLY A 236 27.93 20.54 9.22
CA GLY A 236 29.14 19.76 9.18
C GLY A 236 30.02 20.09 10.39
N SER A 237 30.03 19.20 11.38
CA SER A 237 31.11 19.13 12.37
C SER A 237 32.25 18.32 11.75
N THR A 238 33.26 19.01 11.25
CA THR A 238 34.54 18.42 10.87
C THR A 238 35.21 17.88 12.14
N ARG A 239 35.06 16.59 12.42
CA ARG A 239 35.99 15.85 13.25
C ARG A 239 36.77 14.89 12.37
N THR A 240 37.99 15.30 12.10
CA THR A 240 39.10 14.47 11.66
C THR A 240 39.17 13.22 12.55
N SER A 241 38.89 12.05 11.99
CA SER A 241 39.26 10.79 12.61
C SER A 241 39.77 9.84 11.54
N LEU A 242 41.10 9.70 11.55
CA LEU A 242 41.86 8.65 10.90
C LEU A 242 41.22 7.29 11.15
N PHE A 243 40.65 6.65 10.13
CA PHE A 243 40.73 5.20 9.98
C PHE A 243 40.70 4.82 8.50
N ARG A 244 41.91 4.52 8.00
CA ARG A 244 42.22 3.94 6.71
C ARG A 244 42.31 2.41 6.90
N LYS A 245 41.62 1.64 6.05
CA LYS A 245 41.74 0.18 5.73
C LYS A 245 40.34 -0.46 5.68
N LEU A 246 39.96 -1.40 4.82
CA LEU A 246 40.52 -2.16 3.68
C LEU A 246 39.27 -2.74 2.95
N MET A 247 39.15 -2.59 1.63
CA MET A 247 39.16 -3.66 0.61
C MET A 247 38.22 -4.87 0.81
N PHE A 248 37.46 -5.13 -0.28
CA PHE A 248 36.50 -6.19 -0.60
C PHE A 248 35.06 -5.98 -0.15
#